data_AF-A0A928II41-F1
#
_entry.id   AF-A0A928II41-F1
#
_cell.length_a   1.000
_cell.length_b   1.000
_cell.length_c   1.000
_cell.angle_alpha   90.00
_cell.angle_beta   90.00
_cell.angle_gamma   90.00
#
_symmetry.space_group_name_H-M   'P 1'
#
loop_
_entity.id
_entity.type
_entity.pdbx_description
1 polymer ?
#
loop_
_entity_poly.entity_id
_entity_poly.type
_entity_poly.pdbx_seq_one_letter_code
_entity_poly.pdbx_strand_id
1 'polypeptide(L)'
;MQPKVYIKKLGIGGFCVNFMILLSQLKQRRLFMTTGNKLSKLRKEAGYTQEQVAEMLNVSRQSISKWESDTAYPETEKLIELGKLYGCSMDYLLKDEIEEKDGTNGSLRPSLSIKDLHFEWKSKKSIAGLPLCHINVGLGRSAKGVVAIGLAARGILALGLFSLGIISFGVFSLGLLAIGAFALGGFAAGAIALGIMAFGGVCVGIIAAGGVAVGAFCAGGVAVGKYLAVGDYAFGDVALGITKMVAREIGFAPFHGEHLEKAAAYLDKIVPWYLGWAKEIVKLFMC
;
A
#
# COMPACT_ATOMS: atom_id res chain seq x y z
N MET A 1 19.32 -26.02 13.96
CA MET A 1 18.69 -26.37 12.67
C MET A 1 17.69 -25.28 12.31
N GLN A 2 17.95 -24.51 11.25
CA GLN A 2 17.04 -23.47 10.74
C GLN A 2 15.88 -24.13 9.97
N PRO A 3 14.60 -23.82 10.22
CA PRO A 3 13.51 -24.46 9.51
C PRO A 3 13.33 -23.84 8.11
N LYS A 4 13.50 -24.68 7.07
CA LYS A 4 13.15 -24.36 5.68
C LYS A 4 11.63 -24.29 5.54
N VAL A 5 11.07 -23.09 5.34
CA VAL A 5 9.67 -22.94 4.92
C VAL A 5 9.59 -23.16 3.41
N TYR A 6 8.98 -24.28 3.01
CA TYR A 6 8.69 -24.63 1.63
C TYR A 6 7.63 -23.67 1.04
N ILE A 7 8.06 -22.74 0.18
CA ILE A 7 7.14 -21.99 -0.70
C ILE A 7 7.10 -22.71 -2.04
N LYS A 8 5.97 -23.39 -2.30
CA LYS A 8 5.66 -24.06 -3.57
C LYS A 8 5.67 -23.01 -4.70
N LYS A 9 6.33 -23.32 -5.83
CA LYS A 9 6.37 -22.50 -7.05
C LYS A 9 4.94 -22.13 -7.49
N LEU A 10 4.54 -20.86 -7.39
CA LEU A 10 3.39 -20.33 -8.11
C LEU A 10 3.74 -18.97 -8.72
N GLY A 11 3.23 -18.74 -9.93
CA GLY A 11 3.58 -17.62 -10.82
C GLY A 11 3.26 -16.22 -10.29
N ILE A 12 3.88 -15.24 -10.95
CA ILE A 12 4.01 -13.83 -10.55
C ILE A 12 2.65 -13.13 -10.28
N GLY A 13 1.57 -13.52 -10.97
CA GLY A 13 0.23 -12.95 -10.77
C GLY A 13 -0.50 -13.41 -9.50
N GLY A 14 -0.25 -14.64 -9.03
CA GLY A 14 -0.88 -15.17 -7.81
C GLY A 14 -0.20 -14.69 -6.53
N PHE A 15 1.03 -14.17 -6.63
CA PHE A 15 1.86 -13.82 -5.48
C PHE A 15 1.36 -12.56 -4.75
N CYS A 16 0.94 -11.50 -5.45
CA CYS A 16 0.47 -10.28 -4.78
C CYS A 16 -0.83 -10.49 -4.00
N VAL A 17 -1.82 -11.17 -4.60
CA VAL A 17 -3.12 -11.40 -3.94
C VAL A 17 -2.97 -12.40 -2.78
N ASN A 18 -2.24 -13.50 -2.99
CA ASN A 18 -1.97 -14.43 -1.89
C ASN A 18 -1.03 -13.85 -0.83
N PHE A 19 -0.14 -12.90 -1.14
CA PHE A 19 0.71 -12.24 -0.14
C PHE A 19 -0.08 -11.22 0.68
N MET A 20 -1.04 -10.52 0.09
CA MET A 20 -1.94 -9.63 0.82
C MET A 20 -2.93 -10.42 1.69
N ILE A 21 -3.42 -11.55 1.18
CA ILE A 21 -4.13 -12.56 1.99
C ILE A 21 -3.20 -13.11 3.06
N LEU A 22 -1.95 -13.46 2.76
CA LEU A 22 -0.98 -14.00 3.73
C LEU A 22 -0.66 -12.97 4.82
N LEU A 23 -0.54 -11.68 4.51
CA LEU A 23 -0.37 -10.62 5.51
C LEU A 23 -1.64 -10.44 6.38
N SER A 24 -2.83 -10.62 5.79
CA SER A 24 -4.10 -10.70 6.53
C SER A 24 -4.17 -11.95 7.42
N GLN A 25 -3.66 -13.10 6.94
CA GLN A 25 -3.63 -14.39 7.64
C GLN A 25 -2.51 -14.46 8.70
N LEU A 26 -1.40 -13.74 8.51
CA LEU A 26 -0.31 -13.62 9.48
C LEU A 26 -0.73 -12.78 10.69
N LYS A 27 -1.71 -11.88 10.55
CA LYS A 27 -2.37 -11.20 11.67
C LYS A 27 -3.29 -12.14 12.48
N GLN A 28 -3.66 -13.30 11.94
CA GLN A 28 -4.55 -14.29 12.56
C GLN A 28 -3.85 -15.55 13.10
N ARG A 29 -2.51 -15.69 13.00
CA ARG A 29 -1.76 -16.73 13.73
C ARG A 29 -1.43 -16.32 15.17
N ARG A 30 -2.41 -15.72 15.86
CA ARG A 30 -2.39 -15.58 17.31
C ARG A 30 -2.83 -16.94 17.86
N LEU A 31 -1.91 -17.73 18.40
CA LEU A 31 -2.28 -18.99 19.07
C LEU A 31 -3.01 -18.61 20.35
N PHE A 32 -4.32 -18.42 20.25
CA PHE A 32 -5.17 -18.17 21.41
C PHE A 32 -5.23 -19.48 22.21
N MET A 33 -4.44 -19.55 23.28
CA MET A 33 -4.45 -20.70 24.20
C MET A 33 -5.58 -20.49 25.20
N THR A 34 -6.72 -21.11 24.91
CA THR A 34 -7.85 -21.22 25.84
C THR A 34 -7.43 -21.99 27.11
N THR A 35 -8.19 -21.81 28.19
CA THR A 35 -7.99 -22.55 29.45
C THR A 35 -7.98 -24.07 29.25
N GLY A 36 -8.85 -24.64 28.42
CA GLY A 36 -8.87 -26.07 28.14
C GLY A 36 -7.60 -26.58 27.46
N ASN A 37 -7.06 -25.80 26.52
CA ASN A 37 -5.78 -26.10 25.89
C ASN A 37 -4.61 -26.10 26.89
N LYS A 38 -4.61 -25.13 27.82
CA LYS A 38 -3.61 -25.05 28.90
C LYS A 38 -3.69 -26.25 29.85
N LEU A 39 -4.91 -26.63 30.25
CA LEU A 39 -5.13 -27.81 31.09
C LEU A 39 -4.67 -29.10 30.41
N SER A 40 -5.00 -29.28 29.13
CA SER A 40 -4.57 -30.47 28.38
C SER A 40 -3.05 -30.52 28.20
N LYS A 41 -2.40 -29.36 28.04
CA LYS A 41 -0.95 -29.25 27.95
C LYS A 41 -0.27 -29.60 29.27
N LEU A 42 -0.67 -28.97 30.38
CA LEU A 42 -0.12 -29.23 31.72
C LEU A 42 -0.29 -30.70 32.14
N ARG A 43 -1.44 -31.30 31.84
CA ARG A 43 -1.67 -32.72 32.11
C ARG A 43 -0.67 -33.62 31.38
N LYS A 44 -0.39 -33.33 30.10
CA LYS A 44 0.57 -34.09 29.29
C LYS A 44 2.01 -33.89 29.75
N GLU A 45 2.37 -32.67 30.15
CA GLU A 45 3.69 -32.34 30.69
C GLU A 45 3.94 -33.02 32.04
N ALA A 46 2.91 -33.14 32.87
CA ALA A 46 2.94 -33.89 34.12
C ALA A 46 2.81 -35.43 33.93
N GLY A 47 2.57 -35.90 32.70
CA GLY A 47 2.50 -37.32 32.37
C GLY A 47 1.21 -38.04 32.82
N TYR A 48 0.14 -37.31 33.14
CA TYR A 48 -1.10 -37.90 33.66
C TYR A 48 -2.13 -38.20 32.56
N THR A 49 -2.95 -39.22 32.78
CA THR A 49 -4.17 -39.46 31.96
C THR A 49 -5.35 -38.66 32.49
N GLN A 50 -6.40 -38.50 31.67
CA GLN A 50 -7.61 -37.76 32.11
C GLN A 50 -8.31 -38.46 33.27
N GLU A 51 -8.25 -39.79 33.33
CA GLU A 51 -8.79 -40.62 34.40
C GLU A 51 -8.03 -40.40 35.71
N GLN A 52 -6.70 -40.34 35.66
CA GLN A 52 -5.85 -40.11 36.83
C GLN A 52 -6.09 -38.72 37.43
N VAL A 53 -6.20 -37.69 36.59
CA VAL A 53 -6.52 -36.33 37.06
C VAL A 53 -7.93 -36.26 37.63
N ALA A 54 -8.88 -36.98 37.02
CA ALA A 54 -10.26 -37.06 37.52
C ALA A 54 -10.31 -37.69 38.93
N GLU A 55 -9.55 -38.76 39.16
CA GLU A 55 -9.42 -39.42 40.46
C GLU A 55 -8.78 -38.50 41.50
N MET A 56 -7.67 -37.83 41.15
CA MET A 56 -6.97 -36.90 42.06
C MET A 56 -7.82 -35.69 42.47
N LEU A 57 -8.70 -35.22 41.59
CA LEU A 57 -9.60 -34.09 41.84
C LEU A 57 -10.98 -34.54 42.36
N ASN A 58 -11.21 -35.83 42.54
CA ASN A 58 -12.50 -36.42 42.92
C ASN A 58 -13.66 -35.94 42.03
N VAL A 59 -13.46 -35.95 40.71
CA VAL A 59 -14.47 -35.59 39.70
C VAL A 59 -14.62 -36.70 38.67
N SER A 60 -15.67 -36.63 37.85
CA SER A 60 -15.84 -37.58 36.75
C SER A 60 -14.80 -37.32 35.64
N ARG A 61 -14.34 -38.38 34.96
CA ARG A 61 -13.52 -38.27 33.74
C ARG A 61 -14.17 -37.36 32.68
N GLN A 62 -15.51 -37.39 32.59
CA GLN A 62 -16.27 -36.56 31.66
C GLN A 62 -16.12 -35.06 31.96
N SER A 63 -15.96 -34.70 33.24
CA SER A 63 -15.72 -33.32 33.65
C SER A 63 -14.37 -32.82 33.14
N ILE A 64 -13.29 -33.60 33.29
CA ILE A 64 -11.96 -33.27 32.76
C ILE A 64 -11.99 -33.12 31.24
N SER A 65 -12.66 -34.03 30.54
CA SER A 65 -12.79 -33.96 29.08
C SER A 65 -13.51 -32.68 28.63
N LYS A 66 -14.61 -32.30 29.31
CA LYS A 66 -15.35 -31.06 29.01
C LYS A 66 -14.54 -29.79 29.30
N TRP A 67 -13.68 -29.81 30.32
CA TRP A 67 -12.80 -28.69 30.65
C TRP A 67 -11.68 -28.55 29.62
N GLU A 68 -11.06 -29.67 29.20
CA GLU A 68 -10.02 -29.66 28.16
C GLU A 68 -10.58 -29.28 26.78
N SER A 69 -11.87 -29.50 26.52
CA SER A 69 -12.55 -29.14 25.27
C SER A 69 -13.27 -27.78 25.31
N ASP A 70 -13.02 -26.96 26.34
CA ASP A 70 -13.65 -25.64 26.55
C ASP A 70 -15.20 -25.68 26.54
N THR A 71 -15.79 -26.84 26.77
CA THR A 71 -17.26 -27.06 26.75
C THR A 71 -17.90 -26.76 28.09
N ALA A 72 -17.12 -26.85 29.17
CA ALA A 72 -17.50 -26.42 30.51
C ALA A 72 -16.28 -25.83 31.22
N TYR A 73 -16.51 -25.01 32.23
CA TYR A 73 -15.44 -24.43 33.04
C TYR A 73 -15.32 -25.16 34.38
N PRO A 74 -14.11 -25.37 34.93
CA PRO A 74 -13.96 -25.89 36.27
C PRO A 74 -14.46 -24.87 37.30
N GLU A 75 -15.04 -25.38 38.40
CA GLU A 75 -15.44 -24.54 39.52
C GLU A 75 -14.23 -23.94 40.23
N THR A 76 -14.42 -22.84 40.97
CA THR A 76 -13.34 -22.10 41.64
C THR A 76 -12.49 -22.99 42.55
N GLU A 77 -13.11 -23.92 43.28
CA GLU A 77 -12.40 -24.87 44.14
C GLU A 77 -11.49 -25.81 43.33
N LYS A 78 -12.00 -26.33 42.20
CA LYS A 78 -11.25 -27.21 41.29
C LYS A 78 -10.14 -26.48 40.54
N LEU A 79 -10.32 -25.20 40.23
CA LEU A 79 -9.25 -24.35 39.67
C LEU A 79 -8.09 -24.18 40.65
N ILE A 80 -8.37 -24.04 41.95
CA ILE A 80 -7.32 -23.94 42.98
C ILE A 80 -6.56 -25.27 43.10
N GLU A 81 -7.29 -26.40 43.11
CA GLU A 81 -6.69 -27.74 43.14
C GLU A 81 -5.83 -28.01 41.89
N LEU A 82 -6.30 -27.63 40.71
CA LEU A 82 -5.55 -27.71 39.45
C LEU A 82 -4.27 -26.84 39.47
N GLY A 83 -4.38 -25.62 39.99
CA GLY A 83 -3.23 -24.73 40.18
C GLY A 83 -2.16 -25.33 41.09
N LYS A 84 -2.58 -25.98 42.18
CA LYS A 84 -1.68 -26.71 43.09
C LYS A 84 -1.09 -27.96 42.45
N LEU A 85 -1.90 -28.73 41.72
CA LEU A 85 -1.50 -29.98 41.06
C LEU A 85 -0.43 -29.73 40.00
N TYR A 86 -0.57 -28.67 39.20
CA TYR A 86 0.36 -28.34 38.12
C TYR A 86 1.38 -27.25 38.48
N GLY A 87 1.38 -26.74 39.71
CA GLY A 87 2.30 -25.69 40.16
C GLY A 87 2.16 -24.36 39.41
N CYS A 88 0.97 -24.01 38.95
CA CYS A 88 0.69 -22.78 38.18
C CYS A 88 -0.28 -21.85 38.90
N SER A 89 -0.22 -20.55 38.59
CA SER A 89 -1.16 -19.57 39.15
C SER A 89 -2.53 -19.69 38.49
N MET A 90 -3.59 -19.41 39.23
CA MET A 90 -4.95 -19.31 38.67
C MET A 90 -4.99 -18.28 37.53
N ASP A 91 -4.22 -17.20 37.64
CA ASP A 91 -4.08 -16.18 36.61
C ASP A 91 -3.58 -16.74 35.27
N TYR A 92 -2.61 -17.67 35.31
CA TYR A 92 -2.12 -18.37 34.11
C TYR A 92 -3.20 -19.27 33.49
N LEU A 93 -4.02 -19.94 34.30
CA LEU A 93 -5.09 -20.81 33.80
C LEU A 93 -6.24 -20.01 33.17
N LEU A 94 -6.58 -18.84 33.74
CA LEU A 94 -7.74 -18.06 33.35
C LEU A 94 -7.49 -17.02 32.26
N LYS A 95 -6.27 -16.48 32.17
CA LYS A 95 -5.96 -15.47 31.14
C LYS A 95 -5.71 -16.13 29.81
N ASP A 96 -6.35 -15.65 28.75
CA ASP A 96 -6.02 -16.02 27.39
C ASP A 96 -4.74 -15.30 26.93
N GLU A 97 -3.61 -15.72 27.51
CA GLU A 97 -2.30 -15.18 27.14
C GLU A 97 -1.82 -15.76 25.82
N ILE A 98 -1.24 -14.89 25.00
CA ILE A 98 -0.50 -15.29 23.82
C ILE A 98 0.81 -15.91 24.34
N GLU A 99 0.93 -17.24 24.34
CA GLU A 99 2.21 -17.88 24.66
C GLU A 99 3.23 -17.56 23.56
N GLU A 100 4.02 -16.52 23.77
CA GLU A 100 5.32 -16.39 23.10
C GLU A 100 6.30 -17.32 23.82
N LYS A 101 6.78 -18.35 23.12
CA LYS A 101 7.96 -19.10 23.57
C LYS A 101 9.17 -18.18 23.51
N ASP A 102 9.34 -17.36 24.54
CA ASP A 102 10.63 -16.76 24.86
C ASP A 102 11.04 -17.24 26.25
N GLY A 103 12.19 -17.90 26.30
CA GLY A 103 12.85 -18.21 27.55
C GLY A 103 13.24 -16.92 28.26
N THR A 104 13.35 -17.03 29.58
CA THR A 104 13.81 -16.04 30.57
C THR A 104 12.82 -14.98 31.07
N ASN A 105 12.51 -15.14 32.36
CA ASN A 105 11.78 -14.26 33.26
C ASN A 105 12.23 -12.78 33.18
N GLY A 106 11.27 -11.87 33.21
CA GLY A 106 11.50 -10.46 33.55
C GLY A 106 10.58 -9.52 32.80
N SER A 107 9.55 -9.01 33.48
CA SER A 107 8.75 -7.83 33.17
C SER A 107 9.23 -6.95 31.99
N LEU A 108 8.69 -7.16 30.79
CA LEU A 108 8.74 -6.16 29.73
C LEU A 108 7.34 -6.02 29.13
N ARG A 109 6.78 -4.81 29.20
CA ARG A 109 5.79 -4.38 28.21
C ARG A 109 6.43 -4.66 26.84
N PRO A 110 5.75 -5.32 25.87
CA PRO A 110 6.30 -5.41 24.54
C PRO A 110 6.28 -3.99 23.97
N SER A 111 7.35 -3.24 24.20
CA SER A 111 7.69 -2.14 23.33
C SER A 111 7.98 -2.82 22.00
N LEU A 112 6.97 -2.86 21.12
CA LEU A 112 7.14 -3.21 19.71
C LEU A 112 8.22 -2.29 19.17
N SER A 113 9.46 -2.75 19.22
CA SER A 113 10.58 -2.08 18.61
C SER A 113 10.31 -2.10 17.12
N ILE A 114 10.06 -0.92 16.52
CA ILE A 114 9.81 -0.77 15.07
C ILE A 114 10.92 -1.44 14.23
N LYS A 115 12.08 -1.74 14.83
CA LYS A 115 13.21 -2.46 14.21
C LYS A 115 12.88 -3.91 13.80
N ASP A 116 11.90 -4.56 14.44
CA ASP A 116 11.59 -5.97 14.18
C ASP A 116 10.57 -6.16 13.04
N LEU A 117 9.93 -5.07 12.58
CA LEU A 117 8.96 -5.09 11.47
C LEU A 117 9.65 -4.91 10.10
N HIS A 118 10.64 -5.75 9.79
CA HIS A 118 11.32 -5.72 8.49
C HIS A 118 11.10 -7.00 7.68
N PHE A 119 10.69 -6.85 6.43
CA PHE A 119 10.58 -7.93 5.46
C PHE A 119 11.38 -7.57 4.21
N GLU A 120 12.32 -8.44 3.84
CA GLU A 120 13.13 -8.27 2.64
C GLU A 120 13.12 -9.55 1.81
N TRP A 121 12.77 -9.42 0.54
CA TRP A 121 12.81 -10.51 -0.42
C TRP A 121 13.43 -10.04 -1.75
N LYS A 122 14.34 -10.85 -2.29
CA LYS A 122 15.03 -10.60 -3.56
C LYS A 122 14.92 -11.81 -4.47
N SER A 123 14.65 -11.55 -5.75
CA SER A 123 14.65 -12.60 -6.77
C SER A 123 16.06 -13.14 -7.04
N LYS A 124 16.17 -14.43 -7.36
CA LYS A 124 17.45 -15.07 -7.73
C LYS A 124 18.04 -14.58 -9.06
N LYS A 125 17.18 -14.17 -10.01
CA LYS A 125 17.61 -13.59 -11.28
C LYS A 125 17.97 -12.12 -11.08
N SER A 126 19.12 -11.71 -11.60
CA SER A 126 19.57 -10.32 -11.63
C SER A 126 19.89 -9.90 -13.07
N ILE A 127 19.59 -8.66 -13.40
CA ILE A 127 19.91 -8.01 -14.68
C ILE A 127 20.76 -6.79 -14.36
N ALA A 128 21.92 -6.66 -15.01
CA ALA A 128 22.87 -5.56 -14.78
C ALA A 128 23.24 -5.35 -13.29
N GLY A 129 23.36 -6.44 -12.52
CA GLY A 129 23.67 -6.38 -11.09
C GLY A 129 22.50 -5.99 -10.17
N LEU A 130 21.32 -5.70 -10.73
CA LEU A 130 20.09 -5.42 -9.98
C LEU A 130 19.18 -6.65 -9.94
N PRO A 131 18.53 -6.97 -8.80
CA PRO A 131 17.54 -8.06 -8.75
C PRO A 131 16.35 -7.73 -9.66
N LEU A 132 15.80 -8.75 -10.33
CA LEU A 132 14.61 -8.61 -11.16
C LEU A 132 13.41 -8.09 -10.33
N CYS A 133 13.22 -8.62 -9.12
CA CYS A 133 12.23 -8.15 -8.19
C CYS A 133 12.82 -8.03 -6.78
N HIS A 134 12.58 -6.90 -6.13
CA HIS A 134 13.01 -6.62 -4.77
C HIS A 134 11.85 -6.01 -3.99
N ILE A 135 11.41 -6.74 -2.97
CA ILE A 135 10.39 -6.29 -2.02
C ILE A 135 11.12 -5.96 -0.71
N ASN A 136 11.02 -4.71 -0.25
CA ASN A 136 11.62 -4.28 1.01
C ASN A 136 10.62 -3.42 1.78
N VAL A 137 10.05 -4.01 2.82
CA VAL A 137 9.09 -3.36 3.72
C VAL A 137 9.79 -3.17 5.06
N GLY A 138 10.23 -1.95 5.34
CA GLY A 138 10.87 -1.58 6.59
C GLY A 138 11.12 -0.08 6.65
N LEU A 139 10.99 0.52 7.84
CA LEU A 139 11.29 1.94 8.04
C LEU A 139 12.77 2.21 7.71
N GLY A 140 13.04 3.21 6.87
CA GLY A 140 14.40 3.60 6.49
C GLY A 140 15.11 2.65 5.50
N ARG A 141 14.43 1.61 4.99
CA ARG A 141 14.98 0.71 3.96
C ARG A 141 14.42 1.03 2.58
N SER A 142 15.22 0.79 1.55
CA SER A 142 14.82 1.04 0.16
C SER A 142 14.91 -0.21 -0.71
N ALA A 143 13.87 -0.49 -1.47
CA ALA A 143 13.87 -1.51 -2.53
C ALA A 143 14.59 -0.96 -3.77
N LYS A 144 15.48 -1.77 -4.34
CA LYS A 144 16.24 -1.50 -5.58
C LYS A 144 16.19 -2.71 -6.49
N GLY A 145 15.69 -2.56 -7.72
CA GLY A 145 15.56 -3.67 -8.67
C GLY A 145 14.91 -3.23 -9.99
N VAL A 146 14.69 -4.17 -10.92
CA VAL A 146 13.88 -3.89 -12.12
C VAL A 146 12.43 -3.60 -11.70
N VAL A 147 11.87 -4.48 -10.87
CA VAL A 147 10.62 -4.29 -10.13
C VAL A 147 10.96 -4.06 -8.65
N ALA A 148 10.65 -2.87 -8.13
CA ALA A 148 10.92 -2.50 -6.74
C ALA A 148 9.62 -2.19 -6.01
N ILE A 149 9.37 -2.87 -4.88
CA ILE A 149 8.19 -2.66 -4.04
C ILE A 149 8.65 -2.35 -2.62
N GLY A 150 8.26 -1.20 -2.07
CA GLY A 150 8.64 -0.84 -0.71
C GLY A 150 8.23 0.57 -0.31
N LEU A 151 8.58 0.98 0.93
CA LEU A 151 8.33 2.35 1.38
C LEU A 151 9.08 3.37 0.51
N ALA A 152 10.35 3.07 0.21
CA ALA A 152 11.17 3.79 -0.77
C ALA A 152 11.59 2.81 -1.89
N ALA A 153 11.07 2.98 -3.10
CA ALA A 153 11.31 2.08 -4.23
C ALA A 153 12.10 2.78 -5.35
N ARG A 154 13.15 2.14 -5.85
CA ARG A 154 13.95 2.60 -6.99
C ARG A 154 14.08 1.49 -8.03
N GLY A 155 13.62 1.73 -9.26
CA GLY A 155 13.67 0.70 -10.30
C GLY A 155 13.17 1.13 -11.66
N ILE A 156 12.98 0.18 -12.57
CA ILE A 156 12.26 0.45 -13.83
C ILE A 156 10.77 0.58 -13.53
N LEU A 157 10.22 -0.37 -12.78
CA LEU A 157 8.87 -0.34 -12.22
C LEU A 157 8.99 -0.18 -10.70
N ALA A 158 8.59 0.98 -10.17
CA ALA A 158 8.69 1.31 -8.75
C ALA A 158 7.30 1.48 -8.13
N LEU A 159 7.00 0.71 -7.08
CA LEU A 159 5.77 0.79 -6.28
C LEU A 159 6.12 1.16 -4.84
N GLY A 160 5.67 2.31 -4.35
CA GLY A 160 5.98 2.70 -2.98
C GLY A 160 5.35 4.00 -2.50
N LEU A 161 5.68 4.41 -1.27
CA LEU A 161 5.31 5.75 -0.79
C LEU A 161 6.17 6.80 -1.50
N PHE A 162 7.49 6.58 -1.52
CA PHE A 162 8.47 7.31 -2.30
C PHE A 162 8.95 6.42 -3.43
N SER A 163 8.67 6.79 -4.68
CA SER A 163 8.94 5.96 -5.86
C SER A 163 9.77 6.72 -6.89
N LEU A 164 10.82 6.09 -7.38
CA LEU A 164 11.71 6.60 -8.42
C LEU A 164 11.88 5.54 -9.50
N GLY A 165 11.42 5.81 -10.72
CA GLY A 165 11.61 4.86 -11.81
C GLY A 165 11.20 5.34 -13.18
N ILE A 166 11.25 4.47 -14.18
CA ILE A 166 10.70 4.81 -15.51
C ILE A 166 9.17 4.81 -15.42
N ILE A 167 8.61 3.77 -14.81
CA ILE A 167 7.19 3.65 -14.45
C ILE A 167 7.11 3.67 -12.92
N SER A 168 6.50 4.72 -12.38
CA SER A 168 6.52 5.02 -10.96
C SER A 168 5.10 5.19 -10.42
N PHE A 169 4.74 4.39 -9.42
CA PHE A 169 3.48 4.50 -8.71
C PHE A 169 3.75 4.74 -7.22
N GLY A 170 3.26 5.85 -6.71
CA GLY A 170 3.41 6.15 -5.29
C GLY A 170 2.76 7.43 -4.85
N VAL A 171 2.82 7.75 -3.56
CA VAL A 171 2.32 9.04 -3.07
C VAL A 171 3.22 10.17 -3.58
N PHE A 172 4.53 10.00 -3.45
CA PHE A 172 5.56 10.82 -4.08
C PHE A 172 6.20 10.01 -5.20
N SER A 173 5.96 10.41 -6.45
CA SER A 173 6.33 9.64 -7.63
C SER A 173 7.19 10.47 -8.58
N LEU A 174 8.40 9.99 -8.88
CA LEU A 174 9.30 10.59 -9.87
C LEU A 174 9.61 9.59 -10.98
N GLY A 175 9.28 9.92 -12.23
CA GLY A 175 9.57 9.02 -13.34
C GLY A 175 9.21 9.50 -14.74
N LEU A 176 9.39 8.66 -15.75
CA LEU A 176 8.92 9.00 -17.10
C LEU A 176 7.38 8.91 -17.16
N LEU A 177 6.81 7.85 -16.63
CA LEU A 177 5.39 7.67 -16.35
C LEU A 177 5.23 7.69 -14.82
N ALA A 178 4.68 8.78 -14.28
CA ALA A 178 4.53 8.99 -12.85
C ALA A 178 3.04 9.10 -12.49
N ILE A 179 2.54 8.16 -11.67
CA ILE A 179 1.19 8.19 -11.12
C ILE A 179 1.30 8.32 -9.60
N GLY A 180 0.66 9.33 -9.03
CA GLY A 180 0.75 9.57 -7.59
C GLY A 180 -0.05 10.74 -7.04
N ALA A 181 0.04 11.00 -5.74
CA ALA A 181 -0.55 12.22 -5.19
C ALA A 181 0.28 13.45 -5.61
N PHE A 182 1.61 13.32 -5.52
CA PHE A 182 2.62 14.26 -6.01
C PHE A 182 3.40 13.54 -7.12
N ALA A 183 3.14 13.89 -8.37
CA ALA A 183 3.72 13.27 -9.54
C ALA A 183 4.66 14.23 -10.29
N LEU A 184 5.90 13.80 -10.51
CA LEU A 184 6.90 14.54 -11.28
C LEU A 184 7.39 13.64 -12.42
N GLY A 185 7.16 14.01 -13.67
CA GLY A 185 7.56 13.14 -14.76
C GLY A 185 7.38 13.62 -16.18
N GLY A 186 7.64 12.75 -17.16
CA GLY A 186 7.31 13.03 -18.55
C GLY A 186 5.79 13.08 -18.73
N PHE A 187 5.13 11.98 -18.36
CA PHE A 187 3.69 11.85 -18.20
C PHE A 187 3.41 11.76 -16.70
N ALA A 188 2.78 12.79 -16.14
CA ALA A 188 2.48 12.87 -14.72
C ALA A 188 0.96 12.87 -14.52
N ALA A 189 0.45 12.00 -13.65
CA ALA A 189 -0.95 11.98 -13.24
C ALA A 189 -1.06 12.01 -11.71
N GLY A 190 -1.74 13.01 -11.16
CA GLY A 190 -1.85 13.12 -9.71
C GLY A 190 -2.68 14.27 -9.16
N ALA A 191 -2.73 14.41 -7.83
CA ALA A 191 -3.36 15.58 -7.21
C ALA A 191 -2.57 16.86 -7.53
N ILE A 192 -1.24 16.77 -7.41
CA ILE A 192 -0.27 17.76 -7.87
C ILE A 192 0.65 17.09 -8.89
N ALA A 193 0.66 17.57 -10.13
CA ALA A 193 1.39 16.95 -11.24
C ALA A 193 2.28 17.97 -11.99
N LEU A 194 3.57 17.70 -12.10
CA LEU A 194 4.48 18.48 -12.96
C LEU A 194 5.07 17.56 -14.04
N GLY A 195 4.94 17.95 -15.31
CA GLY A 195 5.50 17.15 -16.38
C GLY A 195 5.41 17.71 -17.80
N ILE A 196 5.84 16.94 -18.79
CA ILE A 196 5.64 17.31 -20.21
C ILE A 196 4.15 17.24 -20.54
N MET A 197 3.51 16.13 -20.16
CA MET A 197 2.07 15.96 -20.15
C MET A 197 1.61 15.72 -18.71
N ALA A 198 0.83 16.66 -18.16
CA ALA A 198 0.44 16.64 -16.76
C ALA A 198 -1.09 16.61 -16.60
N PHE A 199 -1.59 15.64 -15.82
CA PHE A 199 -3.01 15.44 -15.55
C PHE A 199 -3.24 15.49 -14.04
N GLY A 200 -4.17 16.33 -13.56
CA GLY A 200 -4.37 16.39 -12.12
C GLY A 200 -5.31 17.42 -11.54
N GLY A 201 -5.28 17.57 -10.21
CA GLY A 201 -5.98 18.64 -9.51
C GLY A 201 -5.31 19.98 -9.79
N VAL A 202 -4.03 20.08 -9.45
CA VAL A 202 -3.14 21.20 -9.78
C VAL A 202 -2.01 20.68 -10.64
N CYS A 203 -1.87 21.18 -11.87
CA CYS A 203 -0.87 20.67 -12.79
C CYS A 203 -0.11 21.74 -13.56
N VAL A 204 1.16 21.45 -13.85
CA VAL A 204 2.01 22.28 -14.70
C VAL A 204 2.67 21.42 -15.77
N GLY A 205 2.55 21.82 -17.04
CA GLY A 205 3.23 21.12 -18.12
C GLY A 205 3.17 21.77 -19.48
N ILE A 206 3.74 21.12 -20.51
CA ILE A 206 3.58 21.60 -21.89
C ILE A 206 2.12 21.41 -22.30
N ILE A 207 1.61 20.20 -22.10
CA ILE A 207 0.18 19.90 -22.15
C ILE A 207 -0.26 19.65 -20.71
N ALA A 208 -1.20 20.44 -20.22
CA ALA A 208 -1.71 20.33 -18.85
C ALA A 208 -3.24 20.24 -18.85
N ALA A 209 -3.79 19.22 -18.18
CA ALA A 209 -5.23 19.08 -18.01
C ALA A 209 -5.60 18.86 -16.54
N GLY A 210 -6.52 19.66 -15.99
CA GLY A 210 -6.82 19.55 -14.56
C GLY A 210 -7.80 20.54 -13.97
N GLY A 211 -7.88 20.61 -12.64
CA GLY A 211 -8.67 21.64 -11.95
C GLY A 211 -8.06 23.03 -12.14
N VAL A 212 -6.78 23.16 -11.76
CA VAL A 212 -5.93 24.33 -12.02
C VAL A 212 -4.77 23.87 -12.89
N ALA A 213 -4.73 24.35 -14.13
CA ALA A 213 -3.75 23.93 -15.14
C ALA A 213 -2.91 25.12 -15.62
N VAL A 214 -1.58 24.96 -15.61
CA VAL A 214 -0.63 25.96 -16.09
C VAL A 214 0.30 25.34 -17.14
N GLY A 215 0.56 26.01 -18.25
CA GLY A 215 1.32 25.37 -19.32
C GLY A 215 1.35 26.07 -20.66
N ALA A 216 1.80 25.35 -21.70
CA ALA A 216 1.78 25.86 -23.07
C ALA A 216 0.38 25.70 -23.70
N PHE A 217 -0.21 24.52 -23.50
CA PHE A 217 -1.57 24.16 -23.88
C PHE A 217 -2.29 23.60 -22.65
N CYS A 218 -3.38 24.25 -22.25
CA CYS A 218 -4.06 23.94 -20.99
C CYS A 218 -5.56 23.72 -21.19
N ALA A 219 -6.09 22.73 -20.48
CA ALA A 219 -7.52 22.50 -20.33
C ALA A 219 -7.86 22.34 -18.84
N GLY A 220 -8.81 23.10 -18.30
CA GLY A 220 -9.17 22.92 -16.89
C GLY A 220 -10.24 23.84 -16.36
N GLY A 221 -10.52 23.77 -15.06
CA GLY A 221 -11.43 24.73 -14.41
C GLY A 221 -10.85 26.15 -14.48
N VAL A 222 -9.60 26.30 -14.02
CA VAL A 222 -8.78 27.49 -14.18
C VAL A 222 -7.58 27.13 -15.06
N ALA A 223 -7.52 27.67 -16.27
CA ALA A 223 -6.48 27.37 -17.25
C ALA A 223 -5.63 28.60 -17.54
N VAL A 224 -4.32 28.50 -17.34
CA VAL A 224 -3.32 29.52 -17.65
C VAL A 224 -2.34 28.96 -18.67
N GLY A 225 -2.66 29.17 -19.93
CA GLY A 225 -1.92 28.65 -21.07
C GLY A 225 -1.14 29.74 -21.78
N LYS A 226 0.10 29.48 -22.21
CA LYS A 226 0.83 30.42 -23.06
C LYS A 226 0.15 30.55 -24.43
N TYR A 227 -0.05 29.43 -25.13
CA TYR A 227 -0.61 29.42 -26.48
C TYR A 227 -2.11 29.15 -26.48
N LEU A 228 -2.56 28.15 -25.70
CA LEU A 228 -3.97 27.79 -25.59
C LEU A 228 -4.37 27.59 -24.13
N ALA A 229 -5.47 28.20 -23.73
CA ALA A 229 -6.16 27.94 -22.46
C ALA A 229 -7.64 27.67 -22.74
N VAL A 230 -8.14 26.52 -22.29
CA VAL A 230 -9.55 26.14 -22.37
C VAL A 230 -10.07 25.86 -20.97
N GLY A 231 -11.18 26.48 -20.57
CA GLY A 231 -11.72 26.27 -19.23
C GLY A 231 -12.92 27.09 -18.86
N ASP A 232 -13.30 27.04 -17.58
CA ASP A 232 -14.30 27.96 -17.04
C ASP A 232 -13.72 29.39 -16.94
N TYR A 233 -12.51 29.47 -16.37
CA TYR A 233 -11.66 30.66 -16.37
C TYR A 233 -10.41 30.39 -17.22
N ALA A 234 -10.25 31.11 -18.33
CA ALA A 234 -9.16 30.90 -19.28
C ALA A 234 -8.27 32.14 -19.45
N PHE A 235 -6.95 31.96 -19.41
CA PHE A 235 -5.95 33.01 -19.58
C PHE A 235 -4.86 32.56 -20.57
N GLY A 236 -4.63 33.28 -21.67
CA GLY A 236 -3.59 32.93 -22.64
C GLY A 236 -3.58 33.73 -23.93
N ASP A 237 -2.74 33.36 -24.90
CA ASP A 237 -2.80 33.97 -26.24
C ASP A 237 -4.12 33.62 -26.94
N VAL A 238 -4.48 32.33 -26.95
CA VAL A 238 -5.81 31.84 -27.29
C VAL A 238 -6.52 31.39 -26.01
N ALA A 239 -7.62 32.05 -25.63
CA ALA A 239 -8.38 31.73 -24.42
C ALA A 239 -9.86 31.40 -24.71
N LEU A 240 -10.29 30.19 -24.37
CA LEU A 240 -11.65 29.70 -24.52
C LEU A 240 -12.26 29.52 -23.12
N GLY A 241 -13.05 30.50 -22.69
CA GLY A 241 -13.67 30.55 -21.36
C GLY A 241 -15.18 30.28 -21.42
N ILE A 242 -15.74 29.66 -20.38
CA ILE A 242 -17.21 29.57 -20.22
C ILE A 242 -17.71 30.81 -19.46
N THR A 243 -17.22 31.02 -18.24
CA THR A 243 -17.60 32.18 -17.41
C THR A 243 -16.75 33.41 -17.70
N LYS A 244 -15.42 33.25 -17.82
CA LYS A 244 -14.51 34.38 -18.03
C LYS A 244 -13.29 33.98 -18.84
N MET A 245 -12.82 34.89 -19.70
CA MET A 245 -11.56 34.73 -20.41
C MET A 245 -10.75 36.03 -20.43
N VAL A 246 -9.43 35.88 -20.50
CA VAL A 246 -8.47 36.95 -20.80
C VAL A 246 -7.54 36.42 -21.89
N ALA A 247 -7.78 36.88 -23.11
CA ALA A 247 -6.95 36.55 -24.26
C ALA A 247 -6.02 37.71 -24.62
N ARG A 248 -4.79 37.39 -25.06
CA ARG A 248 -3.91 38.39 -25.68
C ARG A 248 -4.23 38.61 -27.16
N GLU A 249 -4.64 37.55 -27.85
CA GLU A 249 -4.84 37.55 -29.30
C GLU A 249 -6.28 37.16 -29.66
N ILE A 250 -6.72 35.94 -29.30
CA ILE A 250 -8.05 35.43 -29.64
C ILE A 250 -8.73 34.90 -28.38
N GLY A 251 -9.92 35.41 -28.07
CA GLY A 251 -10.66 35.01 -26.89
C GLY A 251 -12.16 34.87 -27.15
N PHE A 252 -12.77 33.82 -26.58
CA PHE A 252 -14.21 33.62 -26.64
C PHE A 252 -14.76 33.25 -25.26
N ALA A 253 -15.83 33.93 -24.83
CA ALA A 253 -16.61 33.58 -23.65
C ALA A 253 -18.08 34.05 -23.81
N PRO A 254 -19.09 33.16 -23.71
CA PRO A 254 -18.98 31.70 -23.64
C PRO A 254 -18.53 31.13 -24.99
N PHE A 255 -17.58 30.19 -24.99
CA PHE A 255 -17.17 29.54 -26.24
C PHE A 255 -18.14 28.44 -26.68
N HIS A 256 -18.37 28.33 -27.99
CA HIS A 256 -19.18 27.29 -28.66
C HIS A 256 -18.30 26.46 -29.63
N GLY A 257 -18.83 25.36 -30.17
CA GLY A 257 -18.07 24.42 -31.03
C GLY A 257 -17.40 25.07 -32.25
N GLU A 258 -18.06 26.03 -32.91
CA GLU A 258 -17.51 26.74 -34.09
C GLU A 258 -16.23 27.53 -33.80
N HIS A 259 -15.97 27.86 -32.53
CA HIS A 259 -14.79 28.61 -32.13
C HIS A 259 -13.53 27.73 -32.08
N LEU A 260 -13.68 26.40 -32.03
CA LEU A 260 -12.57 25.45 -31.98
C LEU A 260 -11.78 25.44 -33.29
N GLU A 261 -12.46 25.48 -34.44
CA GLU A 261 -11.79 25.53 -35.75
C GLU A 261 -10.97 26.82 -35.91
N LYS A 262 -11.52 27.96 -35.51
CA LYS A 262 -10.83 29.26 -35.55
C LYS A 262 -9.59 29.26 -34.65
N ALA A 263 -9.72 28.72 -33.45
CA ALA A 263 -8.60 28.58 -32.52
C ALA A 263 -7.52 27.65 -33.08
N ALA A 264 -7.90 26.50 -33.63
CA ALA A 264 -6.99 25.53 -34.23
C ALA A 264 -6.19 26.13 -35.41
N ALA A 265 -6.85 26.91 -36.28
CA ALA A 265 -6.19 27.60 -37.40
C ALA A 265 -5.20 28.69 -36.93
N TYR A 266 -5.48 29.35 -35.80
CA TYR A 266 -4.57 30.34 -35.23
C TYR A 266 -3.35 29.70 -34.56
N LEU A 267 -3.52 28.54 -33.91
CA LEU A 267 -2.41 27.79 -33.31
C LEU A 267 -1.34 27.40 -34.34
N ASP A 268 -1.71 27.16 -35.60
CA ASP A 268 -0.74 26.89 -36.68
C ASP A 268 0.20 28.06 -36.96
N LYS A 269 -0.21 29.31 -36.63
CA LYS A 269 0.59 30.51 -36.87
C LYS A 269 1.53 30.84 -35.71
N ILE A 270 1.09 30.63 -34.47
CA ILE A 270 1.80 31.11 -33.27
C ILE A 270 2.72 30.05 -32.64
N VAL A 271 2.42 28.76 -32.82
CA VAL A 271 3.16 27.69 -32.15
C VAL A 271 4.47 27.43 -32.90
N PRO A 272 5.64 27.50 -32.22
CA PRO A 272 6.91 27.25 -32.86
C PRO A 272 7.09 25.77 -33.23
N TRP A 273 7.93 25.51 -34.24
CA TRP A 273 8.12 24.18 -34.84
C TRP A 273 8.44 23.06 -33.83
N TYR A 274 9.20 23.38 -32.77
CA TYR A 274 9.60 22.39 -31.75
C TYR A 274 8.44 21.95 -30.83
N LEU A 275 7.32 22.70 -30.82
CA LEU A 275 6.07 22.33 -30.14
C LEU A 275 5.00 21.80 -31.11
N GLY A 276 5.36 21.54 -32.37
CA GLY A 276 4.43 21.01 -33.37
C GLY A 276 3.76 19.72 -32.91
N TRP A 277 4.51 18.81 -32.28
CA TRP A 277 3.97 17.56 -31.73
C TRP A 277 2.84 17.80 -30.71
N ALA A 278 2.98 18.81 -29.84
CA ALA A 278 1.98 19.11 -28.82
C ALA A 278 0.74 19.76 -29.44
N LYS A 279 0.95 20.66 -30.40
CA LYS A 279 -0.11 21.30 -31.17
C LYS A 279 -0.97 20.28 -31.91
N GLU A 280 -0.38 19.31 -32.60
CA GLU A 280 -1.14 18.28 -33.31
C GLU A 280 -1.99 17.41 -32.35
N ILE A 281 -1.44 17.05 -31.18
CA ILE A 281 -2.21 16.35 -30.14
C ILE A 281 -3.40 17.18 -29.69
N VAL A 282 -3.19 18.48 -29.45
CA VAL A 282 -4.26 19.38 -28.99
C VAL A 282 -5.34 19.55 -30.07
N LYS A 283 -4.96 19.73 -31.33
CA LYS A 283 -5.91 19.84 -32.45
C LYS A 283 -6.76 18.59 -32.60
N LEU A 284 -6.23 17.41 -32.31
CA LEU A 284 -6.99 16.15 -32.30
C LEU A 284 -8.18 16.18 -31.30
N PHE A 285 -8.04 16.89 -30.18
CA PHE A 285 -9.11 17.04 -29.19
C PHE A 285 -10.05 18.23 -29.48
N MET A 286 -9.76 19.05 -30.49
CA MET A 286 -10.54 20.22 -30.88
C MET A 286 -11.42 19.98 -32.13
N CYS A 287 -11.15 18.93 -32.90
CA CYS A 287 -11.95 18.47 -34.03
C CYS A 287 -12.97 17.41 -33.58
#